data_AF-U2Q2Q5-F1
#
_entry.id   AF-U2Q2Q5-F1
#
_cell.length_a   1.000
_cell.length_b   1.000
_cell.length_c   1.000
_cell.angle_alpha   90.00
_cell.angle_beta   90.00
_cell.angle_gamma   90.00
#
_symmetry.space_group_name_H-M   'P 1'
#
loop_
_entity.id
_entity.type
_entity.pdbx_description
1 polymer ?
#
loop_
_entity_poly.entity_id
_entity_poly.type
_entity_poly.pdbx_seq_one_letter_code
_entity_poly.pdbx_strand_id
1 'polypeptide(L)' 'MTEVGQMIFERGKLEGKAEGKAEGKVELLIRVLIKKFESVPQQYIDKIKVLPEVVVEEIAIDIFELEKIQDLEKYFTL' A
#
# COMPACT_ATOMS: atom_id res chain seq x y z
N MET A 1 -10.53 -11.86 -33.12
CA MET A 1 -10.17 -12.17 -31.71
C MET A 1 -11.08 -13.30 -31.26
N THR A 2 -10.57 -14.38 -30.70
CA THR A 2 -11.42 -15.47 -30.18
C THR A 2 -12.05 -15.03 -28.85
N GLU A 3 -13.16 -15.66 -28.47
CA GLU A 3 -13.81 -15.42 -27.16
C GLU A 3 -12.81 -15.62 -26.00
N VAL A 4 -11.97 -16.66 -26.09
CA VAL A 4 -10.89 -16.93 -25.12
C VAL A 4 -9.88 -15.78 -25.08
N GLY A 5 -9.49 -15.22 -26.23
CA GLY A 5 -8.58 -14.08 -26.29
C GLY A 5 -9.15 -12.81 -25.66
N GLN A 6 -10.44 -12.54 -25.86
CA GLN A 6 -11.14 -11.42 -25.23
C GLN A 6 -11.21 -11.58 -23.70
N MET A 7 -11.52 -12.79 -23.22
CA MET A 7 -11.58 -13.08 -21.79
C MET A 7 -10.23 -12.87 -21.10
N ILE A 8 -9.13 -13.33 -21.70
CA ILE A 8 -7.78 -13.15 -21.14
C ILE A 8 -7.40 -11.67 -21.11
N PHE A 9 -7.69 -10.93 -22.18
CA PHE A 9 -7.37 -9.50 -22.26
C PHE A 9 -8.11 -8.68 -21.19
N GLU A 10 -9.42 -8.88 -21.05
CA GLU A 10 -10.20 -8.15 -20.04
C GLU A 10 -9.77 -8.53 -18.62
N ARG A 11 -9.47 -9.81 -18.37
CA ARG A 11 -8.94 -10.25 -17.07
C ARG A 11 -7.61 -9.57 -16.74
N GLY A 12 -6.64 -9.59 -17.65
CA GLY A 12 -5.34 -8.94 -17.41
C GLY A 12 -5.45 -7.44 -17.20
N LYS A 13 -6.38 -6.78 -17.91
CA LYS A 13 -6.68 -5.34 -17.70
C LYS A 13 -7.29 -5.07 -16.32
N LEU A 14 -8.16 -5.94 -15.83
CA LEU A 14 -8.75 -5.83 -14.50
C LEU A 14 -7.70 -6.08 -13.40
N GLU A 15 -6.91 -7.14 -13.54
CA GLU A 15 -5.82 -7.48 -12.61
C GLU A 15 -4.79 -6.35 -12.54
N GLY A 16 -4.28 -5.87 -13.68
CA GLY A 16 -3.32 -4.75 -13.70
C GLY A 16 -3.88 -3.44 -13.14
N LYS A 17 -5.18 -3.17 -13.31
CA LYS A 17 -5.83 -2.01 -12.69
C LYS A 17 -5.94 -2.17 -11.17
N ALA A 18 -6.18 -3.38 -10.67
CA ALA A 18 -6.23 -3.66 -9.23
C ALA A 18 -4.84 -3.55 -8.61
N GLU A 19 -3.83 -4.20 -9.20
CA GLU A 19 -2.44 -4.16 -8.76
C GLU A 19 -1.90 -2.72 -8.74
N GLY A 20 -2.07 -1.96 -9.82
CA GLY A 20 -1.60 -0.57 -9.88
C GLY A 20 -2.27 0.36 -8.85
N LYS A 21 -3.52 0.07 -8.45
CA LYS A 21 -4.17 0.80 -7.36
C LYS A 21 -3.57 0.44 -6.00
N ALA A 22 -3.32 -0.84 -5.75
CA ALA A 22 -2.72 -1.31 -4.50
C ALA A 22 -1.29 -0.76 -4.34
N GLU A 23 -0.45 -0.87 -5.38
CA GLU A 23 0.92 -0.33 -5.38
C GLU A 23 0.92 1.19 -5.16
N GLY A 24 0.02 1.92 -5.83
CA GLY A 24 -0.10 3.37 -5.68
C GLY A 24 -0.47 3.81 -4.25
N LYS A 25 -1.31 3.05 -3.55
CA LYS A 25 -1.64 3.32 -2.13
C LYS A 25 -0.42 3.15 -1.23
N VAL A 26 0.33 2.07 -1.42
CA VAL A 26 1.56 1.78 -0.67
C VAL A 26 2.60 2.88 -0.88
N GLU A 27 2.86 3.26 -2.14
CA GLU A 27 3.85 4.29 -2.47
C GLU A 27 3.45 5.65 -1.87
N LEU A 28 2.17 6.03 -2.00
CA LEU A 28 1.68 7.27 -1.44
C LEU A 28 1.81 7.29 0.09
N LEU A 29 1.43 6.20 0.77
CA LEU A 29 1.56 6.09 2.22
C LEU A 29 3.01 6.29 2.67
N ILE A 30 3.97 5.61 2.04
CA ILE A 30 5.40 5.75 2.36
C ILE A 30 5.84 7.22 2.21
N ARG A 31 5.44 7.89 1.13
CA ARG A 31 5.79 9.30 0.90
C ARG A 31 5.20 10.24 1.95
N VAL A 32 3.95 9.99 2.36
CA VAL A 32 3.30 10.77 3.43
C VAL A 32 3.98 10.54 4.77
N LEU A 33 4.34 9.29 5.10
CA LEU A 33 5.09 8.96 6.32
C LEU A 33 6.47 9.62 6.35
N ILE A 34 7.22 9.59 5.24
CA ILE A 34 8.50 10.30 5.12
C ILE A 34 8.29 11.81 5.31
N LYS A 35 7.24 12.38 4.73
CA LYS A 35 6.94 13.81 4.88
C LYS A 35 6.60 14.18 6.33
N LYS A 36 5.88 13.31 7.05
CA LYS A 36 5.43 13.55 8.43
C LYS A 36 6.56 13.35 9.46
N PHE A 37 7.37 12.31 9.31
CA PHE A 37 8.40 11.93 10.27
C PHE A 37 9.82 12.34 9.85
N GLU A 38 9.96 13.09 8.75
CA GLU A 38 11.20 13.50 8.08
C GLU A 38 12.03 12.34 7.48
N SER A 39 11.97 11.16 8.10
CA SER A 39 12.57 9.93 7.62
C SER A 39 11.78 8.71 8.10
N VAL A 40 11.84 7.63 7.34
CA VAL A 40 11.27 6.32 7.71
C VAL A 40 12.38 5.29 7.56
N PRO A 41 12.70 4.49 8.60
CA PRO A 41 13.73 3.46 8.47
C PRO A 41 13.35 2.43 7.41
N GLN A 42 14.33 1.94 6.65
CA GLN A 42 14.11 1.01 5.53
C GLN A 42 13.29 -0.23 5.95
N GLN A 43 13.53 -0.75 7.16
CA GLN A 43 12.76 -1.89 7.69
C GLN A 43 11.25 -1.62 7.80
N TYR A 44 10.81 -0.38 8.03
CA TYR A 44 9.38 -0.04 8.06
C TYR A 44 8.83 0.05 6.63
N ILE A 45 9.61 0.60 5.70
CA ILE A 45 9.25 0.65 4.27
C ILE A 45 9.04 -0.76 3.73
N ASP A 46 9.95 -1.69 4.03
CA ASP A 46 9.89 -3.07 3.56
C ASP A 46 8.68 -3.80 4.15
N LYS A 47 8.34 -3.55 5.42
CA LYS A 47 7.11 -4.07 6.04
C LYS A 47 5.86 -3.51 5.36
N ILE A 48 5.79 -2.20 5.14
CA ILE A 48 4.61 -1.54 4.51
C ILE A 48 4.37 -2.09 3.10
N LYS A 49 5.43 -2.37 2.33
CA LYS A 49 5.32 -2.90 0.96
C LYS A 49 4.66 -4.27 0.86
N VAL A 50 4.65 -5.05 1.94
CA VAL A 50 4.07 -6.39 1.98
C VAL A 50 2.80 -6.47 2.82
N LEU A 51 2.33 -5.33 3.35
CA LEU A 51 1.10 -5.29 4.13
C LEU A 51 -0.12 -5.56 3.23
N PRO A 52 -1.17 -6.22 3.77
CA PRO A 52 -2.46 -6.26 3.12
C PRO A 52 -2.97 -4.84 2.84
N GLU A 53 -3.64 -4.65 1.70
CA GLU A 53 -4.18 -3.33 1.28
C GLU A 53 -5.05 -2.68 2.37
N VAL A 54 -5.83 -3.48 3.10
CA VAL A 54 -6.66 -3.00 4.21
C VAL A 54 -5.83 -2.37 5.33
N VAL A 55 -4.69 -2.94 5.67
CA VAL A 55 -3.82 -2.41 6.73
C VAL A 55 -3.14 -1.12 6.25
N VAL A 56 -2.77 -1.04 4.97
CA VAL A 56 -2.25 0.19 4.35
C VAL A 56 -3.28 1.32 4.44
N GLU A 57 -4.55 1.02 4.18
CA GLU A 57 -5.65 1.99 4.32
C GLU A 57 -5.88 2.41 5.78
N GLU A 58 -5.83 1.48 6.73
CA GLU A 58 -5.95 1.78 8.16
C GLU A 58 -4.85 2.74 8.63
N ILE A 59 -3.59 2.51 8.24
CA ILE A 59 -2.49 3.43 8.55
C ILE A 59 -2.74 4.81 7.93
N ALA A 60 -3.27 4.85 6.70
CA ALA A 60 -3.56 6.11 6.02
C ALA A 60 -4.70 6.90 6.70
N ILE A 61 -5.71 6.21 7.26
CA ILE A 61 -6.79 6.83 8.02
C ILE A 61 -6.26 7.41 9.34
N ASP A 62 -5.40 6.65 10.02
CA ASP A 62 -4.86 7.01 11.34
C ASP A 62 -3.62 7.93 11.26
N ILE A 63 -3.27 8.43 10.08
CA ILE A 63 -1.99 9.13 9.83
C ILE A 63 -1.81 10.39 10.70
N PHE A 64 -2.91 11.04 11.08
CA PHE A 64 -2.86 12.26 11.89
C PHE A 64 -2.67 11.94 13.38
N GLU A 65 -3.10 10.77 13.81
CA GLU A 65 -3.02 10.21 15.16
C GLU A 65 -1.65 9.59 15.46
N LEU A 66 -0.85 9.26 14.44
CA LEU A 66 0.52 8.79 14.65
C LEU A 66 1.39 9.97 15.14
N GLU A 67 1.98 9.86 16.33
CA GLU A 67 2.84 10.90 16.91
C GLU A 67 4.32 10.67 16.58
N LYS A 68 4.73 9.40 16.47
CA LYS A 68 6.10 8.97 16.16
C LYS A 68 6.11 7.75 15.26
N ILE A 69 7.24 7.49 14.61
CA ILE A 69 7.35 6.39 13.65
C ILE A 69 7.08 5.01 14.27
N GLN A 70 7.40 4.83 15.56
CA GLN A 70 7.16 3.60 16.31
C GLN A 70 5.67 3.28 16.46
N ASP A 71 4.78 4.26 16.31
CA ASP A 71 3.33 4.00 16.38
C ASP A 71 2.85 3.13 15.22
N LEU A 72 3.64 2.99 14.14
CA LEU A 72 3.39 2.04 13.05
C LEU A 72 3.51 0.58 13.48
N GLU A 73 4.23 0.28 14.57
CA GLU A 73 4.49 -1.10 14.98
C GLU A 73 3.21 -1.87 15.30
N LYS A 74 2.15 -1.17 15.76
CA LYS A 74 0.84 -1.78 16.05
C LYS A 74 0.21 -2.44 14.81
N TYR A 75 0.50 -1.95 13.60
CA TYR A 75 -0.04 -2.49 12.35
C TYR A 75 0.77 -3.66 11.78
N PHE A 76 2.02 -3.85 12.21
CA PHE A 76 2.88 -4.92 11.70
C PHE A 76 2.68 -6.26 12.42
N THR A 77 1.74 -6.31 13.37
CA THR A 77 1.39 -7.50 14.15
C THR A 77 0.01 -8.06 13.79
N LEU A 78 -0.68 -7.40 12.86
CA LEU A 78 -1.96 -7.81 12.26
C LEU A 78 -1.69 -8.71 11.05
#